data_AF-A0A7V2JRG9-F1
#
_entry.id   AF-A0A7V2JRG9-F1
#
_cell.length_a   1.000
_cell.length_b   1.000
_cell.length_c   1.000
_cell.angle_alpha   90.00
_cell.angle_beta   90.00
_cell.angle_gamma   90.00
#
_symmetry.space_group_name_H-M   'P 1'
#
loop_
_entity.id
_entity.type
_entity.pdbx_description
1 polymer ?
#
loop_
_entity_poly.entity_id
_entity_poly.type
_entity_poly.pdbx_seq_one_letter_code
_entity_poly.pdbx_strand_id
1 'polypeptide(L)'
;MSWVRKYIMKSISKRNIPLVSAIVAILFPVLVFSLTITNSSQPIGSVGRPALSTTNLSLSGGQLFDIRYTAKDFPAPTETGYDANNYHVNNIWSGDLLSNSANTSGVLSTINWRAREVLETQDWNSGRRIFTSSGGTGIKFRWDSSDGGGGATNNLTEAGINALIDTDLTIGATVLKWVRGNHGDETINSGALRPRQFMRDSTVRGYSLGDIIHSGPVYVGAPNKSFNFTGYSSFRIAKVARVPVVYVGSNDGMLHAFRASNGAEVFAYVPKAVLGSLKSLKAKKEGKKKKERGEGKT
;
A
#
# COMPACT_ATOMS: atom_id res chain seq x y z
N MET A 1 -46.13 -15.75 -50.66
CA MET A 1 -47.38 -15.03 -50.32
C MET A 1 -47.01 -13.61 -49.90
N SER A 2 -46.52 -12.73 -50.80
CA SER A 2 -47.25 -11.91 -51.79
C SER A 2 -48.48 -11.19 -51.23
N TRP A 3 -48.34 -9.87 -51.06
CA TRP A 3 -49.30 -8.75 -51.06
C TRP A 3 -48.94 -7.73 -49.95
N VAL A 4 -48.01 -6.80 -50.17
CA VAL A 4 -48.17 -5.48 -50.84
C VAL A 4 -49.13 -4.53 -50.12
N ARG A 5 -48.51 -3.49 -49.52
CA ARG A 5 -48.89 -2.07 -49.52
C ARG A 5 -50.37 -1.72 -49.71
N LYS A 6 -50.97 -1.04 -48.72
CA LYS A 6 -51.95 0.02 -49.00
C LYS A 6 -51.94 1.12 -47.93
N TYR A 7 -51.40 2.27 -48.36
CA TYR A 7 -51.92 3.64 -48.15
C TYR A 7 -51.95 4.24 -46.72
N ILE A 8 -51.10 5.23 -46.41
CA ILE A 8 -51.22 6.69 -46.71
C ILE A 8 -52.39 7.38 -45.97
N MET A 9 -51.99 8.22 -45.00
CA MET A 9 -52.47 9.56 -44.59
C MET A 9 -53.94 9.85 -44.22
N LYS A 10 -54.01 10.84 -43.31
CA LYS A 10 -55.05 11.88 -43.13
C LYS A 10 -56.35 11.42 -42.47
N SER A 11 -56.53 11.69 -41.19
CA SER A 11 -56.99 12.95 -40.58
C SER A 11 -58.51 13.15 -40.62
N ILE A 12 -59.01 13.52 -39.44
CA ILE A 12 -60.27 14.20 -39.14
C ILE A 12 -61.49 13.28 -38.97
N SER A 13 -61.96 13.15 -37.73
CA SER A 13 -63.27 13.70 -37.36
C SER A 13 -63.53 13.61 -35.84
N LYS A 14 -63.54 14.78 -35.21
CA LYS A 14 -64.40 15.24 -34.09
C LYS A 14 -65.00 14.17 -33.16
N ARG A 15 -64.62 14.23 -31.87
CA ARG A 15 -65.54 14.42 -30.73
C ARG A 15 -64.77 14.51 -29.39
N ASN A 16 -64.94 15.64 -28.69
CA ASN A 16 -64.51 15.85 -27.31
C ASN A 16 -65.36 15.01 -26.36
N ILE A 17 -64.77 14.09 -25.59
CA ILE A 17 -65.26 13.63 -24.27
C ILE A 17 -64.03 13.24 -23.43
N PRO A 18 -63.85 13.78 -22.20
CA PRO A 18 -62.76 13.38 -21.32
C PRO A 18 -63.22 12.20 -20.45
N LEU A 19 -62.43 11.13 -20.36
CA LEU A 19 -62.57 10.13 -19.32
C LEU A 19 -61.23 9.45 -19.03
N VAL A 20 -60.90 9.48 -17.75
CA VAL A 20 -59.76 8.90 -17.05
C VAL A 20 -59.51 7.45 -17.47
N SER A 21 -58.29 7.11 -17.90
CA SER A 21 -57.72 5.77 -17.72
C SER A 21 -56.23 5.67 -18.07
N ALA A 22 -55.49 5.18 -17.06
CA ALA A 22 -54.39 4.21 -17.13
C ALA A 22 -53.22 4.44 -18.11
N ILE A 23 -52.10 4.92 -17.58
CA ILE A 23 -50.77 4.53 -18.06
C ILE A 23 -50.18 3.57 -17.05
N VAL A 24 -50.03 2.31 -17.49
CA VAL A 24 -49.28 1.26 -16.80
C VAL A 24 -47.80 1.64 -16.85
N ALA A 25 -47.26 2.12 -15.74
CA ALA A 25 -45.82 2.22 -15.54
C ALA A 25 -45.31 0.84 -15.14
N ILE A 26 -44.52 0.22 -16.01
CA ILE A 26 -43.79 -1.02 -15.73
C ILE A 26 -42.73 -0.69 -14.65
N LEU A 27 -43.02 -1.04 -13.39
CA LEU A 27 -42.04 -1.00 -12.30
C LEU A 27 -41.03 -2.15 -12.50
N PHE A 28 -39.79 -1.80 -12.86
CA PHE A 28 -38.65 -2.65 -12.51
C PHE A 28 -38.26 -2.35 -11.05
N PRO A 29 -38.22 -3.33 -10.13
CA PRO A 29 -37.68 -3.08 -8.81
C PRO A 29 -36.18 -2.87 -8.93
N VAL A 30 -35.72 -1.62 -8.74
CA VAL A 30 -34.32 -1.34 -8.42
C VAL A 30 -34.10 -1.89 -7.02
N LEU A 31 -33.52 -3.09 -6.95
CA LEU A 31 -33.09 -3.69 -5.70
C LEU A 31 -31.87 -2.88 -5.21
N VAL A 32 -32.13 -1.82 -4.43
CA VAL A 32 -31.07 -1.10 -3.72
C VAL A 32 -30.62 -1.99 -2.57
N PHE A 33 -29.52 -2.71 -2.77
CA PHE A 33 -28.80 -3.31 -1.65
C PHE A 33 -28.18 -2.19 -0.82
N SER A 34 -28.91 -1.70 0.19
CA SER A 34 -28.28 -1.00 1.31
C SER A 34 -27.53 -2.04 2.13
N LEU A 35 -26.22 -2.14 1.91
CA LEU A 35 -25.36 -2.92 2.78
C LEU A 35 -25.22 -2.18 4.11
N THR A 36 -25.98 -2.60 5.12
CA THR A 36 -25.81 -2.11 6.49
C THR A 36 -24.48 -2.61 7.02
N ILE A 37 -23.48 -1.74 7.05
CA ILE A 37 -22.18 -2.04 7.67
C ILE A 37 -22.41 -2.08 9.19
N THR A 38 -22.39 -3.28 9.76
CA THR A 38 -22.34 -3.49 11.21
C THR A 38 -20.88 -3.55 11.66
N ASN A 39 -20.58 -3.22 12.93
CA ASN A 39 -19.21 -3.33 13.47
C ASN A 39 -18.60 -4.74 13.33
N SER A 40 -19.43 -5.78 13.18
CA SER A 40 -19.02 -7.17 12.97
C SER A 40 -18.80 -7.57 11.50
N SER A 41 -19.10 -6.68 10.54
CA SER A 41 -18.95 -6.92 9.10
C SER A 41 -17.87 -6.04 8.45
N GLN A 42 -16.99 -5.43 9.25
CA GLN A 42 -15.77 -4.87 8.68
C GLN A 42 -14.94 -6.01 8.07
N PRO A 43 -14.52 -5.91 6.79
CA PRO A 43 -13.60 -6.89 6.21
C PRO A 43 -12.38 -7.01 7.11
N ILE A 44 -11.90 -8.24 7.32
CA ILE A 44 -10.67 -8.52 8.08
C ILE A 44 -9.53 -7.73 7.40
N GLY A 45 -9.06 -6.68 8.08
CA GLY A 45 -8.06 -5.75 7.56
C GLY A 45 -8.69 -4.48 6.99
N SER A 46 -8.61 -3.37 7.73
CA SER A 46 -8.84 -2.04 7.14
C SER A 46 -7.59 -1.66 6.34
N VAL A 47 -7.74 -1.59 5.01
CA VAL A 47 -6.79 -0.89 4.14
C VAL A 47 -6.94 0.58 4.49
N GLY A 48 -5.84 1.25 4.88
CA GLY A 48 -5.93 2.64 5.31
C GLY A 48 -6.54 3.52 4.22
N ARG A 49 -7.20 4.60 4.67
CA ARG A 49 -7.84 5.55 3.76
C ARG A 49 -6.81 6.11 2.78
N PRO A 50 -7.13 6.17 1.47
CA PRO A 50 -6.21 6.75 0.51
C PRO A 50 -6.01 8.24 0.78
N ALA A 51 -4.88 8.78 0.33
CA ALA A 51 -4.54 10.19 0.44
C ALA A 51 -4.67 10.89 -0.91
N LEU A 52 -5.17 12.13 -0.89
CA LEU A 52 -5.24 12.97 -2.08
C LEU A 52 -4.13 14.02 -2.03
N SER A 53 -3.46 14.27 -3.17
CA SER A 53 -2.49 15.37 -3.28
C SER A 53 -3.15 16.76 -3.20
N THR A 54 -4.43 16.84 -3.56
CA THR A 54 -5.25 18.04 -3.54
C THR A 54 -6.72 17.67 -3.42
N THR A 55 -7.52 18.54 -2.79
CA THR A 55 -8.98 18.41 -2.76
C THR A 55 -9.65 19.01 -4.01
N ASN A 56 -8.90 19.75 -4.84
CA ASN A 56 -9.40 20.29 -6.10
C ASN A 56 -9.19 19.26 -7.22
N LEU A 57 -10.28 18.73 -7.76
CA LEU A 57 -10.29 18.02 -9.04
C LEU A 57 -10.07 19.04 -10.17
N SER A 58 -8.84 19.51 -10.38
CA SER A 58 -8.51 20.40 -11.48
C SER A 58 -7.91 19.64 -12.67
N LEU A 59 -7.96 20.26 -13.85
CA LEU A 59 -7.37 19.75 -15.11
C LEU A 59 -5.86 19.46 -15.02
N SER A 60 -5.18 19.87 -13.93
CA SER A 60 -3.75 19.59 -13.71
C SER A 60 -3.47 18.29 -12.93
N GLY A 61 -4.45 17.40 -12.78
CA GLY A 61 -4.22 16.01 -12.33
C GLY A 61 -3.92 15.88 -10.83
N GLY A 62 -4.97 15.75 -10.02
CA GLY A 62 -4.82 15.28 -8.64
C GLY A 62 -4.28 13.85 -8.62
N GLN A 63 -3.38 13.57 -7.68
CA GLN A 63 -2.87 12.22 -7.44
C GLN A 63 -3.62 11.62 -6.25
N LEU A 64 -4.15 10.42 -6.44
CA LEU A 64 -4.62 9.55 -5.37
C LEU A 64 -3.49 8.61 -4.98
N PHE A 65 -3.17 8.54 -3.69
CA PHE A 65 -2.26 7.55 -3.14
C PHE A 65 -3.07 6.50 -2.39
N ASP A 66 -3.08 5.29 -2.90
CA ASP A 66 -3.78 4.14 -2.33
C ASP A 66 -2.80 3.02 -1.99
N ILE A 67 -3.24 2.19 -1.05
CA ILE A 67 -2.50 1.04 -0.58
C ILE A 67 -3.10 -0.21 -1.22
N ARG A 68 -2.21 -1.10 -1.65
CA ARG A 68 -2.58 -2.47 -1.99
C ARG A 68 -1.73 -3.44 -1.17
N TYR A 69 -2.30 -4.59 -0.88
CA TYR A 69 -1.57 -5.67 -0.25
C TYR A 69 -1.88 -6.97 -0.99
N THR A 70 -0.89 -7.85 -1.08
CA THR A 70 -1.12 -9.23 -1.50
C THR A 70 -1.15 -10.06 -0.23
N ALA A 71 -2.33 -10.51 0.17
CA ALA A 71 -2.48 -11.52 1.21
C ALA A 71 -2.56 -12.91 0.60
N LYS A 72 -2.14 -13.89 1.39
CA LYS A 72 -2.27 -15.33 1.12
C LYS A 72 -3.66 -15.75 0.63
N ASP A 73 -4.72 -15.07 1.07
CA ASP A 73 -6.11 -15.46 0.83
C ASP A 73 -6.86 -14.50 -0.13
N PHE A 74 -6.20 -13.47 -0.66
CA PHE A 74 -6.78 -12.49 -1.58
C PHE A 74 -5.93 -12.40 -2.85
N PRO A 75 -6.29 -13.11 -3.94
CA PRO A 75 -5.63 -12.91 -5.22
C PRO A 75 -5.83 -11.45 -5.62
N ALA A 76 -4.72 -10.77 -5.97
CA ALA A 76 -4.81 -9.42 -6.51
C ALA A 76 -5.75 -9.44 -7.73
N PRO A 77 -6.60 -8.41 -7.93
CA PRO A 77 -7.39 -8.32 -9.15
C PRO A 77 -6.43 -8.40 -10.34
N THR A 78 -6.76 -9.26 -11.30
CA THR A 78 -6.08 -9.35 -12.59
C THR A 78 -6.26 -8.03 -13.33
N GLU A 79 -5.46 -7.03 -12.99
CA GLU A 79 -5.31 -5.84 -13.82
C GLU A 79 -4.71 -6.30 -15.15
N THR A 80 -5.33 -5.89 -16.27
CA THR A 80 -4.91 -6.29 -17.61
C THR A 80 -3.44 -5.94 -17.83
N GLY A 81 -2.59 -6.97 -17.94
CA GLY A 81 -1.12 -6.88 -17.98
C GLY A 81 -0.41 -7.58 -16.81
N TYR A 82 -1.16 -8.03 -15.80
CA TYR A 82 -0.66 -8.74 -14.63
C TYR A 82 -0.73 -10.25 -14.85
N ASP A 83 0.41 -10.89 -15.10
CA ASP A 83 0.48 -12.34 -15.26
C ASP A 83 0.39 -13.04 -13.90
N ALA A 84 -0.84 -13.36 -13.50
CA ALA A 84 -1.15 -14.14 -12.29
C ALA A 84 -0.50 -15.54 -12.28
N ASN A 85 0.06 -16.03 -13.39
CA ASN A 85 0.71 -17.34 -13.42
C ASN A 85 2.21 -17.30 -13.07
N ASN A 86 2.86 -16.12 -13.16
CA ASN A 86 4.30 -15.98 -12.86
C ASN A 86 4.61 -15.45 -11.44
N TYR A 87 3.67 -14.75 -10.79
CA TYR A 87 3.94 -14.09 -9.49
C TYR A 87 3.45 -14.85 -8.25
N HIS A 88 2.67 -15.91 -8.41
CA HIS A 88 2.00 -16.61 -7.31
C HIS A 88 2.83 -17.73 -6.68
N VAL A 89 4.13 -17.79 -6.96
CA VAL A 89 4.93 -18.97 -6.59
C VAL A 89 5.14 -19.17 -5.08
N ASN A 90 4.93 -18.18 -4.19
CA ASN A 90 5.43 -18.32 -2.81
C ASN A 90 4.57 -17.83 -1.62
N ASN A 91 3.26 -17.53 -1.75
CA ASN A 91 2.44 -17.14 -0.57
C ASN A 91 3.04 -16.00 0.29
N ILE A 92 3.63 -14.98 -0.35
CA ILE A 92 4.41 -13.94 0.34
C ILE A 92 3.53 -12.73 0.67
N TRP A 93 3.45 -12.37 1.96
CA TRP A 93 2.85 -11.12 2.40
C TRP A 93 3.74 -9.95 1.99
N SER A 94 3.15 -8.99 1.28
CA SER A 94 3.83 -7.77 0.83
C SER A 94 2.83 -6.64 0.62
N GLY A 95 3.28 -5.40 0.84
CA GLY A 95 2.50 -4.18 0.64
C GLY A 95 2.93 -3.43 -0.61
N ASP A 96 2.09 -2.51 -1.05
CA ASP A 96 2.39 -1.58 -2.12
C ASP A 96 1.67 -0.25 -1.88
N LEU A 97 2.34 0.84 -2.25
CA LEU A 97 1.79 2.19 -2.27
C LEU A 97 1.84 2.66 -3.71
N LEU A 98 0.68 3.05 -4.23
CA LEU A 98 0.55 3.47 -5.61
C LEU A 98 0.27 4.95 -5.68
N SER A 99 0.70 5.59 -6.77
CA SER A 99 0.17 6.88 -7.18
C SER A 99 -0.68 6.69 -8.42
N ASN A 100 -1.92 7.12 -8.34
CA ASN A 100 -2.88 7.08 -9.42
C ASN A 100 -3.25 8.50 -9.84
N SER A 101 -3.29 8.75 -11.15
CA SER A 101 -3.84 10.00 -11.69
C SER A 101 -5.37 9.94 -11.68
N ALA A 102 -6.01 10.92 -11.06
CA ALA A 102 -7.45 11.10 -11.10
C ALA A 102 -7.81 12.13 -12.18
N ASN A 103 -8.74 11.77 -13.07
CA ASN A 103 -9.29 12.73 -14.04
C ASN A 103 -10.33 13.66 -13.39
N THR A 104 -10.82 14.65 -14.13
CA THR A 104 -11.81 15.64 -13.64
C THR A 104 -13.15 15.02 -13.24
N SER A 105 -13.43 13.78 -13.63
CA SER A 105 -14.62 13.02 -13.23
C SER A 105 -14.38 12.16 -11.97
N GLY A 106 -13.21 12.25 -11.35
CA GLY A 106 -12.84 11.46 -10.17
C GLY A 106 -12.51 10.00 -10.48
N VAL A 107 -12.37 9.63 -11.76
CA VAL A 107 -12.02 8.27 -12.19
C VAL A 107 -10.50 8.13 -12.23
N LEU A 108 -9.99 7.03 -11.66
CA LEU A 108 -8.57 6.67 -11.74
C LEU A 108 -8.24 6.23 -13.16
N SER A 109 -7.21 6.84 -13.73
CA SER A 109 -6.93 6.75 -15.17
C SER A 109 -5.59 6.07 -15.49
N THR A 110 -4.59 6.17 -14.61
CA THR A 110 -3.25 5.62 -14.83
C THR A 110 -2.49 5.49 -13.51
N ILE A 111 -1.79 4.38 -13.33
CA ILE A 111 -0.79 4.21 -12.26
C ILE A 111 0.49 4.93 -12.69
N ASN A 112 0.86 5.97 -11.96
CA ASN A 112 2.06 6.76 -12.22
C ASN A 112 3.33 6.03 -11.74
N TRP A 113 3.27 5.42 -10.56
CA TRP A 113 4.36 4.65 -9.96
C TRP A 113 3.85 3.73 -8.85
N ARG A 114 4.64 2.69 -8.55
CA ARG A 114 4.47 1.77 -7.41
C ARG A 114 5.71 1.80 -6.51
N ALA A 115 5.52 2.03 -5.23
CA ALA A 115 6.64 2.12 -4.27
C ALA A 115 7.43 0.81 -4.21
N ARG A 116 6.73 -0.32 -4.30
CA ARG A 116 7.35 -1.65 -4.37
C ARG A 116 8.35 -1.78 -5.51
N GLU A 117 7.92 -1.42 -6.73
CA GLU A 117 8.76 -1.56 -7.93
C GLU A 117 9.97 -0.63 -7.86
N VAL A 118 9.79 0.57 -7.30
CA VAL A 118 10.91 1.48 -7.06
C VAL A 118 11.91 0.87 -6.08
N LEU A 119 11.45 0.30 -4.97
CA LEU A 119 12.32 -0.32 -3.96
C LEU A 119 13.04 -1.57 -4.46
N GLU A 120 12.43 -2.36 -5.35
CA GLU A 120 13.05 -3.53 -5.99
C GLU A 120 14.30 -3.19 -6.82
N THR A 121 14.42 -1.93 -7.25
CA THR A 121 15.58 -1.44 -8.01
C THR A 121 16.65 -0.79 -7.14
N GLN A 122 16.38 -0.59 -5.85
CA GLN A 122 17.32 0.06 -4.94
C GLN A 122 18.25 -0.96 -4.29
N ASP A 123 19.54 -0.66 -4.29
CA ASP A 123 20.48 -1.40 -3.47
C ASP A 123 20.15 -1.20 -1.98
N TRP A 124 19.86 -2.29 -1.27
CA TRP A 124 19.49 -2.26 0.14
C TRP A 124 20.57 -1.59 1.02
N ASN A 125 21.83 -1.68 0.56
CA ASN A 125 22.97 -1.16 1.28
C ASN A 125 23.13 0.34 1.02
N SER A 126 23.48 0.73 -0.19
CA SER A 126 23.84 2.11 -0.57
C SER A 126 22.64 2.98 -1.01
N GLY A 127 21.58 2.36 -1.55
CA GLY A 127 20.43 3.06 -2.11
C GLY A 127 19.40 3.51 -1.07
N ARG A 128 19.36 2.88 0.12
CA ARG A 128 18.33 3.13 1.13
C ARG A 128 18.83 3.90 2.35
N ARG A 129 18.15 5.02 2.63
CA ARG A 129 18.40 5.89 3.80
C ARG A 129 17.42 5.56 4.92
N ILE A 130 17.83 4.64 5.79
CA ILE A 130 17.01 4.15 6.90
C ILE A 130 17.60 4.65 8.21
N PHE A 131 16.75 5.28 9.03
CA PHE A 131 17.13 5.90 10.30
C PHE A 131 16.39 5.26 11.47
N THR A 132 16.95 5.38 12.67
CA THR A 132 16.24 5.15 13.94
C THR A 132 16.63 6.25 14.93
N SER A 133 16.18 6.18 16.17
CA SER A 133 16.52 7.16 17.21
C SER A 133 17.29 6.53 18.37
N SER A 134 18.35 7.22 18.81
CA SER A 134 19.06 6.96 20.05
C SER A 134 19.19 8.25 20.84
N GLY A 135 18.73 8.24 22.10
CA GLY A 135 18.78 9.43 22.97
C GLY A 135 18.07 10.67 22.39
N GLY A 136 17.01 10.50 21.60
CA GLY A 136 16.31 11.60 20.92
C GLY A 136 16.99 12.11 19.65
N THR A 137 18.18 11.59 19.31
CA THR A 137 18.91 11.93 18.09
C THR A 137 18.66 10.90 17.00
N GLY A 138 18.51 11.36 15.75
CA GLY A 138 18.43 10.47 14.58
C GLY A 138 19.77 9.83 14.27
N ILE A 139 19.80 8.50 14.19
CA ILE A 139 20.98 7.70 13.88
C ILE A 139 20.69 6.78 12.69
N LYS A 140 21.71 6.28 12.00
CA LYS A 140 21.55 5.34 10.88
C LYS A 140 21.16 3.96 11.42
N PHE A 141 20.18 3.33 10.78
CA PHE A 141 19.82 1.94 11.05
C PHE A 141 20.80 1.00 10.32
N ARG A 142 22.02 0.88 10.87
CA ARG A 142 23.13 0.06 10.38
C ARG A 142 23.84 -0.64 11.53
N TRP A 143 24.45 -1.79 11.26
CA TRP A 143 25.16 -2.54 12.28
C TRP A 143 26.45 -1.82 12.68
N ASP A 144 27.28 -1.49 11.70
CA ASP A 144 28.54 -0.78 11.88
C ASP A 144 28.93 0.05 10.64
N SER A 145 30.14 0.63 10.66
CA SER A 145 30.68 1.46 9.57
C SER A 145 31.11 0.67 8.32
N SER A 146 31.22 -0.66 8.42
CA SER A 146 31.61 -1.59 7.35
C SER A 146 30.44 -2.05 6.47
N ASP A 147 29.20 -1.88 6.93
CA ASP A 147 27.98 -2.12 6.13
C ASP A 147 27.82 -1.06 5.00
N GLY A 148 28.70 -1.07 4.00
CA GLY A 148 28.75 -0.29 2.75
C GLY A 148 27.93 1.02 2.61
N GLY A 149 28.68 2.10 2.46
CA GLY A 149 28.17 3.43 2.12
C GLY A 149 28.95 4.54 2.83
N GLY A 150 30.28 4.55 2.67
CA GLY A 150 31.17 5.61 3.13
C GLY A 150 31.28 5.75 4.65
N GLY A 151 32.04 4.85 5.31
CA GLY A 151 32.56 5.04 6.67
C GLY A 151 31.54 5.61 7.67
N ALA A 152 30.31 5.10 7.62
CA ALA A 152 29.17 5.77 8.24
C ALA A 152 29.40 5.90 9.75
N THR A 153 29.58 7.14 10.23
CA THR A 153 29.49 7.48 11.66
C THR A 153 28.01 7.56 12.07
N ASN A 154 27.73 7.39 13.37
CA ASN A 154 26.39 7.46 13.97
C ASN A 154 25.43 6.31 13.57
N ASN A 155 25.90 5.05 13.68
CA ASN A 155 25.09 3.84 13.49
C ASN A 155 24.40 3.40 14.80
N LEU A 156 23.82 2.20 14.83
CA LEU A 156 23.24 1.64 16.03
C LEU A 156 24.25 1.61 17.19
N THR A 157 23.77 2.00 18.36
CA THR A 157 24.50 1.80 19.61
C THR A 157 24.42 0.34 20.03
N GLU A 158 25.22 -0.07 21.02
CA GLU A 158 25.16 -1.40 21.61
C GLU A 158 23.73 -1.78 22.06
N ALA A 159 22.98 -0.84 22.64
CA ALA A 159 21.59 -1.07 23.01
C ALA A 159 20.67 -1.35 21.80
N GLY A 160 20.91 -0.68 20.66
CA GLY A 160 20.18 -0.94 19.41
C GLY A 160 20.55 -2.28 18.78
N ILE A 161 21.83 -2.64 18.83
CA ILE A 161 22.33 -3.96 18.40
C ILE A 161 21.70 -5.06 19.24
N ASN A 162 21.75 -4.95 20.57
CA ASN A 162 21.20 -5.92 21.51
C ASN A 162 19.68 -6.11 21.34
N ALA A 163 18.95 -5.08 20.90
CA ALA A 163 17.53 -5.22 20.60
C ALA A 163 17.26 -6.16 19.41
N LEU A 164 18.18 -6.25 18.46
CA LEU A 164 18.06 -7.07 17.25
C LEU A 164 18.59 -8.50 17.43
N ILE A 165 19.37 -8.75 18.48
CA ILE A 165 19.86 -10.09 18.81
C ILE A 165 18.69 -10.98 19.25
N ASP A 166 18.59 -12.14 18.64
CA ASP A 166 17.67 -13.20 19.04
C ASP A 166 18.43 -14.27 19.84
N THR A 167 19.34 -14.98 19.17
CA THR A 167 20.16 -16.06 19.74
C THR A 167 21.66 -15.76 19.72
N ASP A 168 22.15 -15.01 18.72
CA ASP A 168 23.54 -14.56 18.62
C ASP A 168 23.69 -13.28 17.78
N LEU A 169 24.89 -12.68 17.82
CA LEU A 169 25.25 -11.43 17.15
C LEU A 169 25.18 -11.52 15.61
N THR A 170 25.60 -12.65 15.03
CA THR A 170 25.60 -12.85 13.58
C THR A 170 24.19 -12.82 13.03
N ILE A 171 23.26 -13.50 13.71
CA ILE A 171 21.85 -13.49 13.36
C ILE A 171 21.26 -12.09 13.48
N GLY A 172 21.65 -11.30 14.49
CA GLY A 172 21.23 -9.90 14.62
C GLY A 172 21.65 -9.06 13.41
N ALA A 173 22.89 -9.19 12.95
CA ALA A 173 23.41 -8.48 11.78
C ALA A 173 22.66 -8.90 10.50
N THR A 174 22.40 -10.20 10.34
CA THR A 174 21.61 -10.75 9.24
C THR A 174 20.17 -10.25 9.26
N VAL A 175 19.52 -10.18 10.43
CA VAL A 175 18.17 -9.60 10.59
C VAL A 175 18.16 -8.13 10.19
N LEU A 176 19.16 -7.35 10.61
CA LEU A 176 19.26 -5.94 10.21
C LEU A 176 19.35 -5.80 8.70
N LYS A 177 20.27 -6.53 8.06
CA LYS A 177 20.46 -6.51 6.60
C LYS A 177 19.17 -6.89 5.88
N TRP A 178 18.47 -7.90 6.38
CA TRP A 178 17.19 -8.34 5.84
C TRP A 178 16.09 -7.29 5.96
N VAL A 179 15.90 -6.67 7.13
CA VAL A 179 14.92 -5.56 7.31
C VAL A 179 15.22 -4.42 6.34
N ARG A 180 16.50 -4.15 6.07
CA ARG A 180 16.92 -3.14 5.09
C ARG A 180 16.65 -3.54 3.63
N GLY A 181 16.38 -4.80 3.34
CA GLY A 181 16.09 -5.31 1.99
C GLY A 181 17.16 -6.23 1.40
N ASN A 182 18.09 -6.73 2.20
CA ASN A 182 19.00 -7.78 1.74
C ASN A 182 18.22 -9.10 1.60
N HIS A 183 18.33 -9.72 0.43
CA HIS A 183 17.68 -11.00 0.11
C HIS A 183 18.65 -12.19 0.01
N GLY A 184 19.94 -12.01 0.31
CA GLY A 184 20.97 -13.04 0.18
C GLY A 184 20.81 -14.22 1.14
N ASP A 185 20.23 -13.98 2.31
CA ASP A 185 19.99 -15.00 3.35
C ASP A 185 18.55 -15.58 3.31
N GLU A 186 17.77 -15.24 2.28
CA GLU A 186 16.38 -15.68 2.08
C GLU A 186 16.32 -16.97 1.22
N THR A 187 16.80 -18.12 1.70
CA THR A 187 16.63 -19.36 0.92
C THR A 187 15.23 -19.96 1.12
N ILE A 188 14.55 -20.24 -0.01
CA ILE A 188 13.12 -20.60 -0.11
C ILE A 188 12.74 -21.83 0.74
N ASN A 189 13.68 -22.73 1.06
CA ASN A 189 13.42 -23.96 1.83
C ASN A 189 14.45 -24.29 2.93
N SER A 190 15.42 -23.41 3.20
CA SER A 190 16.53 -23.68 4.14
C SER A 190 17.09 -22.44 4.84
N GLY A 191 16.43 -21.28 4.69
CA GLY A 191 16.96 -20.00 5.17
C GLY A 191 16.67 -19.77 6.64
N ALA A 192 17.59 -19.09 7.33
CA ALA A 192 17.35 -18.57 8.68
C ALA A 192 16.24 -17.49 8.71
N LEU A 193 15.88 -16.95 7.55
CA LEU A 193 14.93 -15.86 7.37
C LEU A 193 13.80 -16.22 6.42
N ARG A 194 12.62 -15.63 6.65
CA ARG A 194 11.44 -15.74 5.79
C ARG A 194 11.77 -15.26 4.36
N PRO A 195 11.43 -16.04 3.32
CA PRO A 195 11.64 -15.62 1.94
C PRO A 195 10.68 -14.49 1.54
N ARG A 196 11.22 -13.52 0.80
CA ARG A 196 10.48 -12.42 0.15
C ARG A 196 10.84 -12.27 -1.33
N GLN A 197 11.58 -13.24 -1.88
CA GLN A 197 11.96 -13.29 -3.28
C GLN A 197 10.88 -13.93 -4.17
N PHE A 198 10.79 -13.45 -5.40
CA PHE A 198 9.89 -13.92 -6.44
C PHE A 198 10.52 -13.74 -7.82
N MET A 199 9.98 -14.41 -8.83
CA MET A 199 10.40 -14.22 -10.21
C MET A 199 9.50 -13.21 -10.94
N ARG A 200 10.12 -12.28 -11.66
CA ARG A 200 9.49 -11.25 -12.51
C ARG A 200 10.28 -11.18 -13.80
N ASP A 201 9.67 -11.48 -14.94
CA ASP A 201 10.35 -11.34 -16.25
C ASP A 201 11.73 -12.03 -16.26
N SER A 202 11.75 -13.32 -15.90
CA SER A 202 12.96 -14.15 -15.77
C SER A 202 14.04 -13.63 -14.80
N THR A 203 13.74 -12.60 -14.00
CA THR A 203 14.65 -11.98 -13.03
C THR A 203 14.17 -12.25 -11.60
N VAL A 204 15.08 -12.62 -10.70
CA VAL A 204 14.77 -12.72 -9.26
C VAL A 204 14.69 -11.31 -8.66
N ARG A 205 13.55 -10.99 -8.06
CA ARG A 205 13.25 -9.74 -7.34
C ARG A 205 12.92 -10.07 -5.89
N GLY A 206 12.89 -9.06 -5.02
CA GLY A 206 12.46 -9.25 -3.63
C GLY A 206 11.66 -8.08 -3.08
N TYR A 207 10.64 -8.38 -2.27
CA TYR A 207 9.82 -7.36 -1.64
C TYR A 207 10.53 -6.79 -0.41
N SER A 208 10.99 -5.55 -0.52
CA SER A 208 11.58 -4.81 0.60
C SER A 208 10.58 -4.02 1.44
N LEU A 209 9.37 -3.79 0.91
CA LEU A 209 8.27 -3.10 1.59
C LEU A 209 7.36 -4.13 2.27
N GLY A 210 7.18 -3.98 3.59
CA GLY A 210 6.22 -4.76 4.36
C GLY A 210 4.78 -4.56 3.87
N ASP A 211 3.88 -5.46 4.28
CA ASP A 211 2.46 -5.25 4.10
C ASP A 211 1.99 -3.99 4.83
N ILE A 212 1.10 -3.25 4.18
CA ILE A 212 0.56 -2.00 4.72
C ILE A 212 -0.89 -2.29 5.11
N ILE A 213 -1.08 -2.61 6.38
CA ILE A 213 -2.40 -2.90 6.97
C ILE A 213 -2.59 -1.93 8.14
N HIS A 214 -3.78 -1.35 8.27
CA HIS A 214 -4.11 -0.38 9.32
C HIS A 214 -3.27 0.91 9.31
N SER A 215 -2.48 1.16 8.26
CA SER A 215 -1.84 2.45 8.00
C SER A 215 -2.49 3.09 6.78
N GLY A 216 -2.72 4.40 6.81
CA GLY A 216 -3.15 5.18 5.65
C GLY A 216 -2.03 6.12 5.21
N PRO A 217 -1.80 6.31 3.90
CA PRO A 217 -0.81 7.25 3.43
C PRO A 217 -1.15 8.67 3.91
N VAL A 218 -0.13 9.48 4.14
CA VAL A 218 -0.27 10.91 4.45
C VAL A 218 0.55 11.70 3.45
N TYR A 219 -0.14 12.49 2.63
CA TYR A 219 0.49 13.40 1.69
C TYR A 219 0.85 14.73 2.37
N VAL A 220 2.08 15.19 2.15
CA VAL A 220 2.60 16.48 2.65
C VAL A 220 3.28 17.21 1.49
N GLY A 221 2.56 18.15 0.87
CA GLY A 221 3.08 19.06 -0.18
C GLY A 221 3.17 20.51 0.30
N ALA A 222 3.22 21.49 -0.61
CA ALA A 222 3.19 22.91 -0.22
C ALA A 222 1.97 23.24 0.68
N PRO A 223 2.11 24.07 1.74
CA PRO A 223 0.98 24.42 2.60
C PRO A 223 -0.15 25.13 1.84
N ASN A 224 -1.34 24.51 1.80
CA ASN A 224 -2.49 24.99 1.03
C ASN A 224 -3.66 25.51 1.89
N LYS A 225 -3.50 25.55 3.22
CA LYS A 225 -4.49 26.12 4.13
C LYS A 225 -4.22 27.60 4.34
N SER A 226 -5.22 28.32 4.83
CA SER A 226 -5.14 29.74 5.17
C SER A 226 -5.59 29.93 6.63
N PHE A 227 -4.74 29.52 7.57
CA PHE A 227 -5.00 29.74 8.99
C PHE A 227 -4.63 31.16 9.41
N ASN A 228 -5.45 31.76 10.27
CA ASN A 228 -5.20 33.07 10.85
C ASN A 228 -4.44 32.95 12.19
N PHE A 229 -3.29 32.28 12.17
CA PHE A 229 -2.39 32.15 13.32
C PHE A 229 -1.09 32.92 13.07
N THR A 230 -0.58 33.55 14.10
CA THR A 230 0.71 34.27 14.06
C THR A 230 1.81 33.36 13.50
N GLY A 231 2.53 33.84 12.49
CA GLY A 231 3.64 33.11 11.83
C GLY A 231 3.23 32.14 10.71
N TYR A 232 1.94 31.83 10.54
CA TYR A 232 1.52 30.88 9.50
C TYR A 232 1.73 31.42 8.08
N SER A 233 1.49 32.71 7.83
CA SER A 233 1.77 33.35 6.54
C SER A 233 3.23 33.21 6.14
N SER A 234 4.15 33.52 7.05
CA SER A 234 5.60 33.36 6.85
C SER A 234 5.97 31.90 6.59
N PHE A 235 5.40 30.95 7.35
CA PHE A 235 5.60 29.51 7.12
C PHE A 235 5.14 29.07 5.72
N ARG A 236 3.96 29.52 5.27
CA ARG A 236 3.45 29.20 3.92
C ARG A 236 4.39 29.68 2.83
N ILE A 237 4.85 30.93 2.92
CA ILE A 237 5.81 31.52 1.97
C ILE A 237 7.11 30.71 1.97
N ALA A 238 7.65 30.43 3.17
CA ALA A 238 8.90 29.69 3.32
C ALA A 238 8.84 28.22 2.83
N LYS A 239 7.64 27.64 2.73
CA LYS A 239 7.43 26.24 2.32
C LYS A 239 6.70 26.09 0.98
N VAL A 240 6.61 27.17 0.18
CA VAL A 240 5.96 27.13 -1.14
C VAL A 240 6.62 26.11 -2.08
N ALA A 241 7.95 25.97 -2.01
CA ALA A 241 8.73 25.01 -2.81
C ALA A 241 8.97 23.66 -2.09
N ARG A 242 8.16 23.32 -1.08
CA ARG A 242 8.30 22.05 -0.36
C ARG A 242 8.04 20.87 -1.31
N VAL A 243 9.07 20.07 -1.55
CA VAL A 243 8.97 18.82 -2.31
C VAL A 243 7.89 17.93 -1.68
N PRO A 244 6.86 17.51 -2.44
CA PRO A 244 5.80 16.70 -1.88
C PRO A 244 6.23 15.27 -1.56
N VAL A 245 5.84 14.79 -0.39
CA VAL A 245 6.18 13.46 0.14
C VAL A 245 4.92 12.77 0.64
N VAL A 246 4.85 11.46 0.43
CA VAL A 246 3.82 10.57 0.95
C VAL A 246 4.43 9.67 2.01
N TYR A 247 3.87 9.71 3.22
CA TYR A 247 4.32 8.92 4.34
C TYR A 247 3.39 7.73 4.57
N VAL A 248 3.92 6.54 4.82
CA VAL A 248 3.11 5.36 5.13
C VAL A 248 3.87 4.43 6.08
N GLY A 249 3.17 3.90 7.09
CA GLY A 249 3.72 2.89 7.99
C GLY A 249 3.49 1.50 7.42
N SER A 250 4.47 0.61 7.55
CA SER A 250 4.35 -0.77 7.08
C SER A 250 4.72 -1.77 8.19
N ASN A 251 4.28 -3.01 8.03
CA ASN A 251 4.52 -4.10 8.98
C ASN A 251 5.97 -4.61 8.98
N ASP A 252 6.85 -4.08 8.12
CA ASP A 252 8.30 -4.23 8.29
C ASP A 252 8.86 -3.40 9.46
N GLY A 253 8.00 -2.62 10.14
CA GLY A 253 8.35 -1.81 11.30
C GLY A 253 8.83 -0.41 10.94
N MET A 254 8.76 -0.02 9.67
CA MET A 254 9.20 1.29 9.21
C MET A 254 8.05 2.24 8.87
N LEU A 255 8.27 3.51 9.16
CA LEU A 255 7.61 4.61 8.48
C LEU A 255 8.42 4.93 7.22
N HIS A 256 7.83 4.79 6.04
CA HIS A 256 8.44 5.14 4.77
C HIS A 256 8.00 6.53 4.32
N ALA A 257 8.88 7.22 3.61
CA ALA A 257 8.64 8.52 3.00
C ALA A 257 8.98 8.46 1.51
N PHE A 258 7.98 8.47 0.63
CA PHE A 258 8.15 8.40 -0.82
C PHE A 258 7.90 9.76 -1.47
N ARG A 259 8.71 10.15 -2.46
CA ARG A 259 8.42 11.35 -3.27
C ARG A 259 7.12 11.15 -4.02
N ALA A 260 6.21 12.12 -3.92
CA ALA A 260 4.90 12.03 -4.58
C ALA A 260 5.01 11.95 -6.12
N SER A 261 6.05 12.54 -6.70
CA SER A 261 6.22 12.62 -8.15
C SER A 261 6.62 11.30 -8.80
N ASN A 262 7.42 10.46 -8.14
CA ASN A 262 8.03 9.28 -8.77
C ASN A 262 8.20 8.07 -7.84
N GLY A 263 7.70 8.11 -6.61
CA GLY A 263 7.78 6.99 -5.68
C GLY A 263 9.18 6.74 -5.11
N ALA A 264 10.18 7.57 -5.40
CA ALA A 264 11.52 7.41 -4.84
C ALA A 264 11.48 7.51 -3.31
N GLU A 265 11.94 6.46 -2.60
CA GLU A 265 12.09 6.49 -1.16
C GLU A 265 13.07 7.60 -0.76
N VAL A 266 12.56 8.64 -0.12
CA VAL A 266 13.37 9.71 0.45
C VAL A 266 14.09 9.15 1.66
N PHE A 267 13.36 8.60 2.63
CA PHE A 267 13.94 7.91 3.77
C PHE A 267 12.92 6.93 4.34
N ALA A 268 13.40 6.03 5.20
CA ALA A 268 12.57 5.28 6.12
C ALA A 268 13.03 5.47 7.55
N TYR A 269 12.12 5.32 8.50
CA TYR A 269 12.39 5.47 9.93
C TYR A 269 11.87 4.26 10.70
N VAL A 270 12.74 3.63 11.48
CA VAL A 270 12.42 2.54 12.41
C VAL A 270 12.23 3.15 13.81
N PRO A 271 11.01 3.19 14.36
CA PRO A 271 10.80 3.63 15.73
C PRO A 271 11.54 2.75 16.73
N LYS A 272 12.16 3.36 17.75
CA LYS A 272 12.86 2.61 18.82
C LYS A 272 11.97 1.55 19.47
N ALA A 273 10.66 1.84 19.61
CA ALA A 273 9.69 0.95 20.22
C ALA A 273 9.51 -0.39 19.50
N VAL A 274 9.81 -0.47 18.20
CA VAL A 274 9.64 -1.71 17.41
C VAL A 274 10.94 -2.44 17.13
N LEU A 275 12.11 -1.85 17.45
CA LEU A 275 13.43 -2.47 17.21
C LEU A 275 13.52 -3.89 17.76
N GLY A 276 13.09 -4.10 19.01
CA GLY A 276 13.10 -5.41 19.66
C GLY A 276 12.19 -6.46 19.01
N SER A 277 11.17 -6.01 18.28
CA SER A 277 10.20 -6.86 17.59
C SER A 277 10.65 -7.25 16.18
N LEU A 278 11.62 -6.55 15.59
CA LEU A 278 12.07 -6.80 14.21
C LEU A 278 12.63 -8.21 14.03
N LYS A 279 13.26 -8.79 15.06
CA LYS A 279 13.73 -10.18 15.04
C LYS A 279 12.62 -11.21 14.86
N SER A 280 11.36 -10.88 15.17
CA SER A 280 10.22 -11.77 14.95
C SER A 280 9.79 -11.83 13.48
N LEU A 281 10.13 -10.82 12.68
CA LEU A 281 9.74 -10.74 11.26
C LEU A 281 10.41 -11.82 10.40
N LYS A 282 11.53 -12.39 10.87
CA LYS A 282 12.25 -13.46 10.18
C LYS A 282 11.52 -14.81 10.23
N ALA A 283 10.61 -15.02 11.18
CA ALA A 283 10.02 -16.33 11.42
C ALA A 283 9.01 -16.71 10.32
N LYS A 284 9.15 -17.92 9.76
CA LYS A 284 8.07 -18.58 9.02
C LYS A 284 6.99 -18.93 10.04
N LYS A 285 5.83 -18.28 9.98
CA LYS A 285 4.72 -18.57 10.90
C LYS A 285 4.14 -19.95 10.55
N GLU A 286 4.73 -21.02 11.08
CA GLU A 286 4.08 -22.32 11.07
C GLU A 286 2.90 -22.27 12.05
N GLY A 287 1.69 -22.27 11.49
CA GLY A 287 0.48 -22.37 12.30
C GLY A 287 0.50 -23.71 13.04
N LYS A 288 0.77 -23.69 14.34
CA LYS A 288 0.53 -24.86 15.19
C LYS A 288 -0.97 -25.16 15.16
N LYS A 289 -1.39 -26.08 14.29
CA LYS A 289 -2.67 -26.78 14.46
C LYS A 289 -2.54 -27.58 15.75
N LYS A 290 -3.14 -27.09 16.83
CA LYS A 290 -3.39 -27.90 18.02
C LYS A 290 -4.29 -29.07 17.55
N LYS A 291 -3.73 -30.26 17.39
CA LYS A 291 -4.52 -31.49 17.30
C LYS A 291 -5.08 -31.71 18.71
N GLU A 292 -6.31 -31.28 18.94
CA GLU A 292 -7.08 -31.79 20.07
C GLU A 292 -7.39 -33.26 19.75
N ARG A 293 -6.61 -34.17 20.32
CA ARG A 293 -7.00 -35.58 20.41
C ARG A 293 -8.11 -35.64 21.45
N GLY A 294 -9.35 -35.80 20.98
CA GLY A 294 -10.44 -36.24 21.83
C GLY A 294 -10.15 -37.66 22.31
N GLU A 295 -9.79 -37.81 23.57
CA GLU A 295 -9.87 -39.10 24.25
C GLU A 295 -11.36 -39.40 24.47
N GLY A 296 -11.91 -40.27 23.63
CA GLY A 296 -13.14 -40.98 23.94
C GLY A 296 -12.86 -41.92 25.10
N LYS A 297 -13.44 -41.62 26.27
CA LYS A 297 -13.64 -42.61 27.32
C LYS A 297 -14.93 -43.35 26.99
N THR A 298 -14.76 -44.61 26.58
CA THR A 298 -15.75 -45.69 26.71
C THR A 298 -16.19 -45.88 28.16
#